data_AF-A0A5B9W9C2-F1
#
_entry.id   AF-A0A5B9W9C2-F1
#
_cell.length_a   1.000
_cell.length_b   1.000
_cell.length_c   1.000
_cell.angle_alpha   90.00
_cell.angle_beta   90.00
_cell.angle_gamma   90.00
#
_symmetry.space_group_name_H-M   'P 1'
#
loop_
_entity.id
_entity.type
_entity.pdbx_description
1 polymer ?
#
loop_
_entity_poly.entity_id
_entity_poly.type
_entity_poly.pdbx_seq_one_letter_code
_entity_poly.pdbx_strand_id
1 'polypeptide(L)'
;MPTNQDGIASVPVPPPAKSTPTGLRGEHPAKRRLSMSVVNFWLDLSLLIVFVLMSWEAASLQFLLPAPTLSAGWTLFGLTYDQWRDIQFGTLCLFAFGVVLHVMLHWNWVCSVVATQVLHTKARPDEGKQTIIGVATLIVLLHILGIGVIVSLFFVHAPPQTP
;
A
#
# COMPACT_ATOMS: atom_id res chain seq x y z
N MET A 1 18.65 -32.93 84.98
CA MET A 1 20.03 -32.63 84.55
C MET A 1 20.01 -31.34 83.75
N PRO A 2 20.96 -30.42 84.00
CA PRO A 2 20.96 -29.04 83.50
C PRO A 2 21.88 -28.81 82.28
N THR A 3 21.90 -27.54 81.81
CA THR A 3 22.91 -26.84 80.96
C THR A 3 23.04 -27.33 79.50
N ASN A 4 23.22 -26.50 78.46
CA ASN A 4 23.77 -25.15 78.29
C ASN A 4 23.31 -24.63 76.88
N GLN A 5 22.96 -23.35 76.65
CA GLN A 5 23.85 -22.25 76.17
C GLN A 5 24.69 -22.65 74.94
N ASP A 6 24.75 -21.96 73.80
CA ASP A 6 24.68 -20.54 73.41
C ASP A 6 24.30 -20.50 71.92
N GLY A 7 23.62 -19.50 71.36
CA GLY A 7 24.00 -18.09 71.36
C GLY A 7 24.78 -17.76 70.09
N ILE A 8 24.09 -17.49 68.97
CA ILE A 8 24.57 -16.57 67.93
C ILE A 8 23.39 -15.71 67.49
N ALA A 9 23.32 -14.52 68.06
CA ALA A 9 22.49 -13.43 67.58
C ALA A 9 23.01 -13.03 66.18
N SER A 10 22.18 -13.22 65.16
CA SER A 10 22.44 -12.70 63.82
C SER A 10 22.40 -11.17 63.87
N VAL A 11 23.56 -10.56 63.66
CA VAL A 11 23.81 -9.12 63.58
C VAL A 11 22.88 -8.48 62.52
N PRO A 12 22.25 -7.31 62.79
CA PRO A 12 21.50 -6.57 61.78
C PRO A 12 22.46 -6.01 60.73
N VAL A 13 22.31 -6.45 59.47
CA VAL A 13 23.03 -5.88 58.33
C VAL A 13 22.48 -4.47 58.06
N PRO A 14 23.30 -3.40 58.12
CA PRO A 14 22.87 -2.08 57.72
C PRO A 14 22.68 -2.02 56.19
N PRO A 15 21.68 -1.27 55.68
CA PRO A 15 21.39 -1.20 54.25
C PRO A 15 22.47 -0.40 53.50
N PRO A 16 23.17 -0.98 52.50
CA PRO A 16 24.09 -0.20 51.68
C PRO A 16 23.34 0.54 50.55
N ALA A 17 23.28 1.85 50.72
CA ALA A 17 23.31 2.93 49.73
C ALA A 17 22.51 2.79 48.42
N LYS A 18 21.48 3.65 48.30
CA LYS A 18 20.92 4.08 47.01
C LYS A 18 22.00 4.84 46.22
N SER A 19 22.77 4.14 45.37
CA SER A 19 23.60 4.79 44.35
C SER A 19 22.77 4.95 43.08
N THR A 20 22.21 6.14 42.93
CA THR A 20 21.60 6.65 41.70
C THR A 20 22.65 6.66 40.58
N PRO A 21 22.49 5.89 39.49
CA PRO A 21 23.10 6.27 38.23
C PRO A 21 22.16 7.30 37.61
N THR A 22 22.48 8.58 37.82
CA THR A 22 21.99 9.69 36.99
C THR A 22 22.61 9.52 35.60
N GLY A 23 22.20 8.46 34.90
CA GLY A 23 22.56 8.18 33.53
C GLY A 23 21.73 9.11 32.66
N LEU A 24 22.41 10.11 32.11
CA LEU A 24 21.95 11.02 31.06
C LEU A 24 20.96 10.31 30.15
N ARG A 25 19.67 10.56 30.42
CA ARG A 25 18.55 10.19 29.59
C ARG A 25 18.77 10.93 28.29
N GLY A 26 19.41 10.25 27.34
CA GLY A 26 19.53 10.73 25.98
C GLY A 26 18.12 11.06 25.53
N GLU A 27 17.86 12.36 25.38
CA GLU A 27 16.68 12.87 24.71
C GLU A 27 16.76 12.34 23.28
N HIS A 28 16.25 11.12 23.06
CA HIS A 28 16.00 10.63 21.73
C HIS A 28 15.06 11.65 21.11
N PRO A 29 15.50 12.40 20.08
CA PRO A 29 14.64 13.39 19.45
C PRO A 29 13.39 12.64 19.02
N ALA A 30 12.25 13.04 19.60
CA ALA A 30 10.96 12.44 19.33
C ALA A 30 10.69 12.60 17.83
N LYS A 31 11.10 11.60 17.06
CA LYS A 31 10.99 11.55 15.61
C LYS A 31 9.50 11.65 15.32
N ARG A 32 9.05 12.82 14.86
CA ARG A 32 7.63 13.14 14.61
C ARG A 32 6.99 11.98 13.85
N ARG A 33 6.21 11.15 14.55
CA ARG A 33 5.35 10.09 13.96
C ARG A 33 4.12 10.67 13.28
N LEU A 34 4.06 11.99 13.10
CA LEU A 34 3.03 12.70 12.37
C LEU A 34 3.54 12.94 10.95
N SER A 35 3.19 12.05 10.03
CA SER A 35 2.98 12.35 8.61
C SER A 35 2.50 11.12 7.81
N MET A 36 2.86 9.90 8.21
CA MET A 36 2.53 8.68 7.43
C MET A 36 1.02 8.51 7.17
N SER A 37 0.18 8.68 8.20
CA SER A 37 -1.28 8.61 8.03
C SER A 37 -1.84 9.74 7.16
N VAL A 38 -1.20 10.91 7.18
CA VAL A 38 -1.60 12.06 6.36
C VAL A 38 -1.22 11.82 4.90
N VAL A 39 -0.02 11.29 4.63
CA VAL A 39 0.41 10.89 3.29
C VAL A 39 -0.52 9.84 2.71
N ASN A 40 -0.89 8.82 3.50
CA ASN A 40 -1.83 7.78 3.05
C ASN A 40 -3.20 8.39 2.72
N PHE A 41 -3.73 9.26 3.60
CA PHE A 41 -5.01 9.93 3.33
C PHE A 41 -4.98 10.73 2.02
N TRP A 42 -3.91 11.50 1.76
CA TRP A 42 -3.76 12.25 0.52
C TRP A 42 -3.61 11.36 -0.71
N LEU A 43 -2.93 10.23 -0.58
CA LEU A 43 -2.77 9.26 -1.66
C LEU A 43 -4.09 8.55 -1.99
N ASP A 44 -4.88 8.20 -0.98
CA ASP A 44 -6.20 7.60 -1.16
C ASP A 44 -7.18 8.60 -1.77
N LEU A 45 -7.12 9.85 -1.33
CA LEU A 45 -7.91 10.95 -1.89
C LEU A 45 -7.52 11.23 -3.35
N SER A 46 -6.22 11.24 -3.68
CA SER A 46 -5.79 11.45 -5.06
C SER A 46 -6.21 10.29 -5.97
N LEU A 47 -6.15 9.05 -5.47
CA LEU A 47 -6.69 7.87 -6.16
C LEU A 47 -8.19 7.98 -6.43
N LEU A 48 -8.97 8.44 -5.43
CA LEU A 48 -10.39 8.66 -5.61
C LEU A 48 -10.67 9.71 -6.68
N ILE A 49 -9.91 10.82 -6.69
CA ILE A 49 -10.04 11.87 -7.71
C ILE A 49 -9.73 11.31 -9.10
N VAL A 50 -8.62 10.60 -9.26
CA VAL A 50 -8.24 10.00 -10.56
C VAL A 50 -9.29 8.98 -11.00
N PHE A 51 -9.83 8.18 -10.09
CA PHE A 51 -10.91 7.23 -10.39
C PHE A 51 -12.18 7.92 -10.88
N VAL A 52 -12.59 9.02 -10.24
CA VAL A 52 -13.75 9.81 -10.66
C VAL A 52 -13.51 10.42 -12.04
N LEU A 53 -12.32 10.97 -12.30
CA LEU A 53 -11.95 11.51 -13.62
C LEU A 53 -12.01 10.42 -14.70
N MET A 54 -11.39 9.26 -14.46
CA MET A 54 -11.42 8.13 -15.38
C MET A 54 -12.85 7.65 -15.66
N SER A 55 -13.69 7.60 -14.62
CA SER A 55 -15.11 7.21 -14.75
C SER A 55 -15.90 8.23 -15.57
N TRP A 56 -15.62 9.52 -15.38
CA TRP A 56 -16.23 10.58 -16.16
C TRP A 56 -15.79 10.56 -17.63
N GLU A 57 -14.50 10.33 -17.91
CA GLU A 57 -13.98 10.14 -19.27
C GLU A 57 -14.65 8.94 -19.96
N ALA A 58 -14.74 7.80 -19.26
CA ALA A 58 -15.40 6.60 -19.76
C ALA A 58 -16.88 6.84 -20.08
N ALA A 59 -17.61 7.48 -19.16
CA ALA A 59 -19.01 7.84 -19.36
C ALA A 59 -19.18 8.84 -20.52
N SER A 60 -18.29 9.83 -20.65
CA SER A 60 -18.35 10.82 -21.73
C SER A 60 -18.15 10.17 -23.09
N LEU A 61 -17.14 9.29 -23.23
CA LEU A 61 -16.90 8.53 -24.46
C LEU A 61 -18.06 7.59 -24.80
N GLN A 62 -18.69 6.98 -23.79
CA GLN A 62 -19.77 6.00 -23.99
C GLN A 62 -21.14 6.64 -24.27
N PHE A 63 -21.45 7.79 -23.66
CA PHE A 63 -22.78 8.41 -23.72
C PHE A 63 -22.85 9.63 -24.63
N LEU A 64 -21.75 10.38 -24.82
CA LEU A 64 -21.77 11.62 -25.61
C LEU A 64 -21.24 11.43 -27.03
N LEU A 65 -20.35 10.46 -27.25
CA LEU A 65 -19.80 10.14 -28.56
C LEU A 65 -20.46 8.88 -29.13
N PRO A 66 -20.83 8.86 -30.42
CA PRO A 66 -21.30 7.64 -31.06
C PRO A 66 -20.16 6.61 -31.15
N ALA A 67 -20.50 5.37 -31.53
CA ALA A 67 -19.53 4.28 -31.66
C ALA A 67 -18.28 4.72 -32.46
N PRO A 68 -17.07 4.21 -32.13
CA PRO A 68 -15.80 4.71 -32.67
C PRO A 68 -15.73 4.71 -34.20
N THR A 69 -16.43 3.78 -34.84
CA THR A 69 -16.49 3.64 -36.30
C THR A 69 -17.34 4.71 -36.99
N LEU A 70 -18.17 5.44 -36.24
CA LEU A 70 -19.08 6.49 -36.72
C LEU A 70 -18.73 7.88 -36.18
N SER A 71 -17.75 7.99 -35.30
CA SER A 71 -17.35 9.25 -34.66
C SER A 71 -16.42 10.13 -35.52
N ALA A 72 -16.23 9.81 -36.80
CA ALA A 72 -15.39 10.60 -37.70
C ALA A 72 -15.91 12.05 -37.77
N GLY A 73 -15.05 13.00 -37.38
CA GLY A 73 -15.37 14.43 -37.35
C GLY A 73 -16.12 14.93 -36.11
N TRP A 74 -16.52 14.05 -35.20
CA TRP A 74 -17.11 14.47 -33.92
C TRP A 74 -16.01 14.97 -32.99
N THR A 75 -16.27 16.10 -32.34
CA THR A 75 -15.37 16.66 -31.34
C THR A 75 -16.13 16.94 -30.06
N LEU A 76 -15.52 16.62 -28.92
CA LEU A 76 -16.01 16.94 -27.60
C LEU A 76 -15.00 17.89 -26.95
N PHE A 77 -15.44 19.10 -26.60
CA PHE A 77 -14.57 20.19 -26.13
C PHE A 77 -13.40 20.50 -27.07
N GLY A 78 -13.61 20.36 -28.38
CA GLY A 78 -12.58 20.61 -29.40
C GLY A 78 -11.54 19.49 -29.55
N LEU A 79 -11.69 18.38 -28.83
CA LEU A 79 -10.85 17.19 -28.96
C LEU A 79 -11.61 16.07 -29.70
N THR A 80 -10.88 15.34 -30.54
CA THR A 80 -11.41 14.18 -31.28
C THR A 80 -11.58 12.96 -30.36
N TYR A 81 -12.33 11.96 -30.84
CA TYR A 81 -12.50 10.68 -30.13
C TYR A 81 -11.16 10.02 -29.78
N ASP A 82 -10.21 9.97 -30.71
CA ASP A 82 -8.90 9.35 -30.48
C ASP A 82 -8.11 10.09 -29.40
N GLN A 83 -8.16 11.43 -29.38
CA GLN A 83 -7.49 12.21 -28.33
C GLN A 83 -8.10 11.94 -26.95
N TRP A 84 -9.43 11.86 -26.84
CA TRP A 84 -10.08 11.50 -25.58
C TRP A 84 -9.73 10.07 -25.13
N ARG A 85 -9.66 9.12 -26.07
CA ARG A 85 -9.21 7.75 -25.79
C ARG A 85 -7.78 7.72 -25.26
N ASP A 86 -6.88 8.49 -25.87
CA ASP A 86 -5.48 8.56 -25.46
C ASP A 86 -5.32 9.22 -24.07
N ILE A 87 -6.11 10.26 -23.78
CA ILE A 87 -6.21 10.85 -22.43
C ILE A 87 -6.71 9.82 -21.42
N GLN A 88 -7.80 9.12 -21.74
CA GLN A 88 -8.36 8.08 -20.88
C GLN A 88 -7.34 6.98 -20.58
N PHE A 89 -6.58 6.57 -21.58
CA PHE A 89 -5.50 5.59 -21.40
C PHE A 89 -4.37 6.13 -20.51
N GLY A 90 -4.01 7.41 -20.66
CA GLY A 90 -3.09 8.10 -19.75
C GLY A 90 -3.58 8.12 -18.31
N THR A 91 -4.85 8.49 -18.09
CA THR A 91 -5.51 8.50 -16.77
C THR A 91 -5.54 7.10 -16.16
N LEU A 92 -5.84 6.07 -16.97
CA LEU A 92 -5.80 4.66 -16.55
C LEU A 92 -4.38 4.25 -16.11
N CYS A 93 -3.35 4.61 -16.88
CA CYS A 93 -1.96 4.33 -16.52
C CYS A 93 -1.57 4.99 -15.18
N LEU A 94 -1.96 6.27 -15.00
CA LEU A 94 -1.72 7.00 -13.77
C LEU A 94 -2.47 6.37 -12.58
N PHE A 95 -3.72 5.97 -12.79
CA PHE A 95 -4.54 5.29 -11.79
C PHE A 95 -3.90 3.97 -11.38
N ALA A 96 -3.50 3.13 -12.34
CA ALA A 96 -2.84 1.86 -12.09
C ALA A 96 -1.54 2.04 -11.30
N PHE A 97 -0.72 3.03 -11.66
CA PHE A 97 0.48 3.38 -10.91
C PHE A 97 0.16 3.82 -9.47
N GLY A 98 -0.85 4.67 -9.29
CA GLY A 98 -1.34 5.08 -7.98
C GLY A 98 -1.78 3.90 -7.12
N VAL A 99 -2.54 2.95 -7.70
CA VAL A 99 -3.00 1.74 -7.00
C VAL A 99 -1.81 0.90 -6.54
N VAL A 100 -0.78 0.76 -7.37
CA VAL A 100 0.45 0.06 -6.98
C VAL A 100 1.12 0.72 -5.77
N LEU A 101 1.27 2.05 -5.78
CA LEU A 101 1.81 2.79 -4.65
C LEU A 101 0.94 2.66 -3.38
N HIS A 102 -0.38 2.72 -3.53
CA HIS A 102 -1.33 2.52 -2.44
C HIS A 102 -1.17 1.15 -1.80
N VAL A 103 -1.12 0.09 -2.61
CA VAL A 103 -0.93 -1.27 -2.12
C VAL A 103 0.41 -1.40 -1.40
N MET A 104 1.49 -0.80 -1.92
CA MET A 104 2.80 -0.80 -1.24
C MET A 104 2.74 -0.11 0.14
N LEU A 105 2.06 1.03 0.25
CA LEU A 105 1.91 1.76 1.52
C LEU A 105 1.01 1.03 2.52
N HIS A 106 -0.06 0.40 2.02
CA HIS A 106 -1.00 -0.35 2.83
C HIS A 106 -0.50 -1.75 3.18
N TRP A 107 0.54 -2.24 2.53
CA TRP A 107 1.07 -3.60 2.67
C TRP A 107 1.40 -3.99 4.12
N ASN A 108 1.91 -3.06 4.92
CA ASN A 108 2.19 -3.30 6.35
C ASN A 108 0.90 -3.54 7.15
N TRP A 109 -0.17 -2.81 6.82
CA TRP A 109 -1.48 -3.06 7.42
C TRP A 109 -2.03 -4.42 6.96
N VAL A 110 -1.90 -4.77 5.68
CA VAL A 110 -2.34 -6.08 5.16
C VAL A 110 -1.61 -7.21 5.89
N CYS A 111 -0.29 -7.13 6.04
CA CYS A 111 0.48 -8.12 6.80
C CYS A 111 0.01 -8.23 8.26
N SER A 112 -0.27 -7.09 8.91
CA SER A 112 -0.80 -7.05 10.27
C SER A 112 -2.18 -7.71 10.37
N VAL A 113 -3.08 -7.41 9.44
CA VAL A 113 -4.43 -8.00 9.39
C VAL A 113 -4.36 -9.49 9.11
N VAL A 114 -3.55 -9.94 8.15
CA VAL A 114 -3.38 -11.36 7.82
C VAL A 114 -2.77 -12.12 8.99
N ALA A 115 -1.74 -11.60 9.65
CA ALA A 115 -1.15 -12.24 10.82
C ALA A 115 -2.15 -12.39 11.98
N THR A 116 -2.98 -11.36 12.18
CA THR A 116 -3.94 -11.32 13.30
C THR A 116 -5.18 -12.16 13.01
N GLN A 117 -5.75 -12.07 11.80
CA GLN A 117 -7.01 -12.73 11.42
C GLN A 117 -6.82 -14.16 10.91
N VAL A 118 -5.77 -14.41 10.12
CA VAL A 118 -5.57 -15.72 9.47
C VAL A 118 -4.66 -16.61 10.30
N LEU A 119 -3.58 -16.07 10.86
CA LEU A 119 -2.56 -16.87 11.55
C LEU A 119 -2.77 -16.96 13.06
N HIS A 120 -3.65 -16.14 13.66
CA HIS A 120 -3.86 -16.05 15.12
C HIS A 120 -2.54 -16.02 15.94
N THR A 121 -1.46 -15.58 15.31
CA THR A 121 -0.09 -15.74 15.84
C THR A 121 0.37 -14.41 16.39
N LYS A 122 0.77 -14.37 17.67
CA LYS A 122 1.29 -13.16 18.33
C LYS A 122 2.72 -12.77 17.94
N ALA A 123 3.42 -13.62 17.17
CA ALA A 123 4.78 -13.34 16.74
C ALA A 123 4.76 -12.38 15.54
N ARG A 124 5.28 -11.17 15.75
CA ARG A 124 5.41 -10.13 14.72
C ARG A 124 6.33 -10.65 13.59
N PRO A 125 5.83 -10.80 12.35
CA PRO A 125 6.66 -11.25 11.24
C PRO A 125 7.75 -10.21 10.94
N ASP A 126 8.91 -10.71 10.50
CA ASP A 126 10.09 -9.91 10.19
C ASP A 126 9.84 -8.93 9.02
N GLU A 127 10.29 -7.68 9.14
CA GLU A 127 9.99 -6.59 8.19
C GLU A 127 10.55 -6.88 6.78
N GLY A 128 11.69 -7.60 6.72
CA GLY A 128 12.29 -8.04 5.46
C GLY A 128 11.42 -9.06 4.71
N LYS A 129 10.85 -10.05 5.42
CA LYS A 129 9.97 -11.06 4.81
C LYS A 129 8.68 -10.44 4.29
N GLN A 130 8.12 -9.48 5.01
CA GLN A 130 6.93 -8.75 4.58
C GLN A 130 7.18 -8.02 3.26
N THR A 131 8.30 -7.30 3.15
CA THR A 131 8.64 -6.54 1.92
C THR A 131 8.81 -7.46 0.72
N ILE A 132 9.49 -8.60 0.88
CA ILE A 132 9.69 -9.58 -0.20
C ILE A 132 8.36 -10.14 -0.71
N ILE A 133 7.43 -10.48 0.17
CA ILE A 133 6.11 -10.99 -0.24
C ILE A 133 5.32 -9.90 -0.99
N GLY A 134 5.40 -8.65 -0.54
CA GLY A 134 4.74 -7.52 -1.21
C GLY A 134 5.26 -7.32 -2.64
N VAL A 135 6.59 -7.27 -2.79
CA VAL A 135 7.23 -7.15 -4.11
C VAL A 135 6.92 -8.35 -4.99
N ALA A 136 6.98 -9.58 -4.45
CA ALA A 136 6.64 -10.79 -5.20
C ALA A 136 5.19 -10.78 -5.70
N THR A 137 4.24 -10.37 -4.85
CA THR A 137 2.82 -10.27 -5.21
C THR A 137 2.61 -9.24 -6.33
N LEU A 138 3.30 -8.09 -6.25
CA LEU A 138 3.24 -7.05 -7.27
C LEU A 138 3.80 -7.52 -8.61
N ILE A 139 4.95 -8.21 -8.59
CA ILE A 139 5.54 -8.80 -9.79
C ILE A 139 4.57 -9.80 -10.44
N VAL A 140 3.95 -10.68 -9.65
CA VAL A 140 2.97 -11.65 -10.17
C VAL A 140 1.76 -10.95 -10.79
N LEU A 141 1.18 -9.94 -10.13
CA LEU A 141 0.06 -9.17 -10.66
C LEU A 141 0.41 -8.46 -11.98
N LEU A 142 1.60 -7.86 -12.06
CA LEU A 142 2.07 -7.21 -13.27
C LEU A 142 2.26 -8.21 -14.43
N HIS A 143 2.77 -9.41 -14.14
CA HIS A 143 2.90 -10.46 -15.15
C HIS A 143 1.54 -10.97 -15.63
N ILE A 144 0.57 -11.15 -14.73
CA ILE A 144 -0.79 -11.56 -15.12
C ILE A 144 -1.41 -10.53 -16.08
N LEU A 145 -1.28 -9.24 -15.78
CA LEU A 145 -1.71 -8.16 -16.66
C LEU A 145 -0.99 -8.19 -18.02
N GLY A 146 0.34 -8.29 -18.01
CA GLY A 146 1.14 -8.35 -19.23
C GLY A 146 0.81 -9.55 -20.11
N ILE A 147 0.66 -10.73 -19.51
CA ILE A 147 0.23 -11.95 -20.21
C ILE A 147 -1.18 -11.76 -20.78
N GLY A 148 -2.11 -11.16 -20.04
CA GLY A 148 -3.46 -10.86 -20.54
C GLY A 148 -3.46 -9.98 -21.79
N VAL A 149 -2.60 -8.94 -21.82
CA VAL A 149 -2.41 -8.10 -23.01
C VAL A 149 -1.81 -8.89 -24.16
N ILE A 150 -0.76 -9.67 -23.91
CA ILE A 150 -0.12 -10.51 -24.94
C ILE A 150 -1.12 -11.50 -25.53
N VAL A 151 -1.89 -12.19 -24.69
CA VAL A 151 -2.96 -13.10 -25.11
C VAL A 151 -3.97 -12.36 -25.96
N SER A 152 -4.42 -11.17 -25.54
CA SER A 152 -5.40 -10.37 -26.30
C SER A 152 -4.91 -10.03 -27.71
N LEU A 153 -3.61 -9.75 -27.89
CA LEU A 153 -3.02 -9.48 -29.20
C LEU A 153 -3.17 -10.66 -30.18
N PHE A 154 -3.12 -11.91 -29.69
CA PHE A 154 -3.31 -13.10 -30.53
C PHE A 154 -4.76 -13.28 -31.02
N PHE A 155 -5.73 -12.62 -30.40
CA PHE A 155 -7.15 -12.69 -30.77
C PHE A 155 -7.62 -11.50 -31.61
N VAL A 156 -6.76 -10.52 -31.88
CA VAL A 156 -7.11 -9.39 -32.76
C VAL A 156 -7.16 -9.87 -34.22
N HIS A 157 -8.35 -9.80 -34.81
CA HIS A 157 -8.56 -10.08 -36.23
C HIS A 157 -8.74 -8.76 -36.99
N ALA A 158 -8.02 -8.60 -38.11
CA ALA A 158 -8.22 -7.45 -38.98
C ALA A 158 -9.62 -7.51 -39.64
N PRO A 159 -10.31 -6.37 -39.83
CA PRO A 159 -11.57 -6.36 -40.54
C PRO A 159 -11.39 -6.85 -41.99
N PRO A 160 -12.38 -7.55 -42.57
CA PRO A 160 -12.35 -7.93 -43.98
C PRO A 160 -12.21 -6.67 -44.84
N GLN A 161 -11.28 -6.66 -45.79
CA GLN A 161 -11.15 -5.54 -46.72
C GLN A 161 -12.33 -5.58 -47.69
N THR A 162 -13.19 -4.56 -47.64
CA THR A 162 -14.28 -4.40 -48.62
C THR A 162 -13.68 -3.96 -49.96
N PRO A 163 -14.01 -4.65 -51.08
CA PRO A 163 -13.52 -4.29 -52.41
C PRO A 163 -14.09 -2.97 -52.93
#